data_AF-A5HIC6-F1
#
_entry.id   AF-A5HIC6-F1
#
_cell.length_a   1.000
_cell.length_b   1.000
_cell.length_c   1.000
_cell.angle_alpha   90.00
_cell.angle_beta   90.00
_cell.angle_gamma   90.00
#
_symmetry.space_group_name_H-M   'P 1'
#
loop_
_entity.id
_entity.type
_entity.pdbx_description
1 polymer ?
#
loop_
_entity_poly.entity_id
_entity_poly.type
_entity_poly.pdbx_seq_one_letter_code
_entity_poly.pdbx_strand_id
1 'polypeptide(L)' 'PWDCECSDILYLKNWIVQHASIVNPDGHGGVDNVKCSGTKS' A
#
# COMPACT_ATOMS: atom_id res chain seq x y z
N PRO A 1 3.30 10.03 1.00
CA PRO A 1 3.36 9.67 -0.44
C PRO A 1 4.22 8.42 -0.58
N TRP A 2 3.63 7.24 -0.78
CA TRP A 2 4.42 6.00 -0.86
C TRP A 2 5.28 6.00 -2.12
N ASP A 3 6.60 5.95 -1.98
CA ASP A 3 7.51 5.88 -3.12
C ASP A 3 7.64 4.42 -3.57
N CYS A 4 7.04 4.09 -4.71
CA CYS A 4 7.05 2.73 -5.25
C CYS A 4 8.22 2.45 -6.20
N GLU A 5 9.07 3.45 -6.46
CA GLU A 5 10.31 3.28 -7.24
C GLU A 5 11.48 2.88 -6.33
N CYS A 6 11.40 3.21 -5.04
CA CYS A 6 12.39 2.80 -4.04
C CYS A 6 12.27 1.31 -3.69
N SER A 7 13.40 0.58 -3.62
CA SER A 7 13.43 -0.83 -3.22
C SER A 7 12.94 -1.09 -1.80
N ASP A 8 13.05 -0.09 -0.91
CA ASP A 8 12.58 -0.20 0.48
C ASP A 8 11.05 -0.39 0.56
N ILE A 9 10.31 -0.01 -0.48
CA ILE A 9 8.86 -0.24 -0.57
C ILE A 9 8.50 -1.72 -0.61
N LEU A 10 9.43 -2.59 -1.00
CA LEU A 10 9.17 -4.02 -1.16
C LEU A 10 8.78 -4.68 0.16
N TYR A 11 9.35 -4.21 1.28
CA TYR A 11 8.96 -4.69 2.61
C TYR A 11 7.48 -4.38 2.86
N LEU A 12 7.08 -3.13 2.67
CA LEU A 12 5.70 -2.69 2.87
C LEU A 12 4.74 -3.42 1.93
N LYS A 13 5.10 -3.54 0.65
CA LYS A 13 4.33 -4.29 -0.36
C LYS A 13 4.05 -5.71 0.11
N ASN A 14 5.09 -6.43 0.53
CA ASN A 14 4.95 -7.83 0.96
C ASN A 14 4.13 -7.95 2.24
N TRP A 15 4.33 -7.03 3.19
CA TRP A 15 3.58 -7.03 4.44
C TRP A 15 2.08 -6.79 4.20
N ILE A 16 1.73 -5.80 3.37
CA ILE A 16 0.34 -5.46 3.05
C ILE A 16 -0.39 -6.63 2.38
N VAL A 17 0.27 -7.34 1.45
CA VAL A 17 -0.32 -8.53 0.80
C VAL A 17 -0.62 -9.63 1.81
N GLN A 18 0.26 -9.84 2.80
CA GLN A 18 0.06 -10.86 3.84
C GLN A 18 -0.97 -10.45 4.89
N HIS A 19 -1.14 -9.14 5.12
CA HIS A 19 -1.97 -8.57 6.20
C HIS A 19 -3.18 -7.79 5.65
N ALA A 20 -3.66 -8.13 4.45
CA ALA A 20 -4.68 -7.38 3.73
C ALA A 20 -5.96 -7.13 4.54
N SER A 21 -6.34 -8.07 5.42
CA SER A 21 -7.54 -7.98 6.26
C SER A 21 -7.48 -6.92 7.36
N ILE A 22 -6.29 -6.42 7.70
CA ILE A 22 -6.08 -5.41 8.75
C ILE A 22 -5.59 -4.06 8.22
N VAL A 23 -5.32 -3.95 6.92
CA VAL A 23 -4.88 -2.70 6.28
C VAL A 23 -6.11 -1.85 5.99
N ASN A 24 -6.15 -0.62 6.50
CA ASN A 24 -7.25 0.34 6.33
C ASN A 24 -8.66 -0.30 6.51
N PRO A 25 -8.96 -0.84 7.71
CA PRO A 25 -10.24 -1.51 7.99
C PRO A 25 -11.43 -0.53 7.96
N ASP A 26 -12.64 -1.00 8.27
CA ASP A 26 -13.82 -0.15 8.50
C ASP A 26 -14.25 0.74 7.32
N GLY A 27 -14.11 0.22 6.09
CA GLY A 27 -14.53 0.94 4.88
C GLY A 27 -13.55 2.01 4.42
N HIS A 28 -12.35 2.07 5.00
CA HIS A 28 -11.27 2.98 4.57
C HIS A 28 -10.52 2.52 3.30
N GLY A 29 -11.14 1.64 2.49
CA GLY A 29 -10.65 1.24 1.17
C GLY A 29 -9.58 0.15 1.16
N GLY A 30 -9.24 -0.43 2.31
CA GLY A 30 -8.37 -1.60 2.38
C GLY A 30 -6.97 -1.38 1.80
N VAL A 31 -6.41 -2.46 1.26
CA VAL A 31 -5.13 -2.46 0.54
C VAL A 31 -5.12 -1.50 -0.66
N ASP A 32 -6.25 -1.38 -1.36
CA ASP A 32 -6.37 -0.56 -2.58
C ASP A 32 -6.22 0.95 -2.31
N ASN A 33 -6.39 1.36 -1.05
CA ASN A 33 -6.17 2.74 -0.62
C ASN A 33 -4.70 3.05 -0.28
N VAL A 34 -3.80 2.06 -0.34
CA VAL A 34 -2.35 2.28 -0.26
C VAL A 34 -1.82 2.63 -1.64
N LYS A 35 -1.74 3.92 -1.95
CA LYS A 35 -1.36 4.41 -3.28
C LYS A 35 0.06 4.94 -3.34
N CYS A 36 0.74 4.57 -4.42
CA CYS A 36 2.02 5.14 -4.79
C CYS A 36 1.88 6.64 -5.07
N SER A 37 2.88 7.41 -4.67
CA SER A 37 3.04 8.80 -5.03
C SER A 37 3.56 8.91 -6.44
N GLY A 38 3.12 9.93 -7.17
CA GLY A 38 3.68 10.23 -8.50
C GLY A 38 3.20 9.32 -9.63
N THR A 39 2.56 8.18 -9.34
CA THR A 39 1.73 7.48 -10.32
C THR A 39 0.47 8.32 -10.57
N LYS A 40 0.58 9.28 -11.49
CA LYS A 40 -0.60 9.92 -12.06
C LYS A 40 -1.41 8.85 -12.79
N SER A 41 -2.66 8.71 -12.33
CA SER A 41 -3.85 8.12 -12.95
C SER A 41 -3.67 7.10 -14.06
#